data_AF-A0A239MCV0-F1
#
_entry.id   AF-A0A239MCV0-F1
#
_cell.length_a   1.000
_cell.length_b   1.000
_cell.length_c   1.000
_cell.angle_alpha   90.00
_cell.angle_beta   90.00
_cell.angle_gamma   90.00
#
_symmetry.space_group_name_H-M   'P 1'
#
loop_
_entity.id
_entity.type
_entity.pdbx_description
1 polymer ?
#
loop_
_entity_poly.entity_id
_entity_poly.type
_entity_poly.pdbx_seq_one_letter_code
_entity_poly.pdbx_strand_id
1 'polypeptide(L)' 'MHDALAAWGVAAVLTLYTGVFLAALATCLSDSSRTAGRRAGWLAAIVVIPVVGPLVWLLGGRPNGQRA' A
#
# COMPACT_ATOMS: atom_id res chain seq x y z
N MET A 1 -13.57 -21.70 -11.91
CA MET A 1 -12.17 -22.05 -11.53
C MET A 1 -11.22 -20.85 -11.66
N HIS A 2 -11.29 -20.05 -12.73
CA HIS A 2 -10.48 -18.83 -12.89
C HIS A 2 -10.69 -17.79 -11.77
N ASP A 3 -11.93 -17.59 -11.31
CA ASP A 3 -12.23 -16.60 -10.25
C ASP A 3 -11.66 -16.99 -8.89
N ALA A 4 -11.62 -18.30 -8.59
CA ALA A 4 -11.03 -18.80 -7.35
C ALA A 4 -9.50 -18.61 -7.36
N LEU A 5 -8.83 -18.92 -8.47
CA LEU A 5 -7.39 -18.68 -8.62
C LEU A 5 -7.04 -17.19 -8.52
N ALA A 6 -7.86 -16.33 -9.12
CA ALA A 6 -7.71 -14.88 -9.00
C ALA A 6 -7.87 -14.42 -7.54
N ALA A 7 -8.89 -14.91 -6.83
CA ALA A 7 -9.11 -14.58 -5.42
C ALA A 7 -7.95 -15.00 -4.52
N TRP A 8 -7.42 -16.22 -4.70
CA TRP A 8 -6.25 -16.70 -3.95
C TRP A 8 -5.00 -15.91 -4.28
N GLY A 9 -4.79 -15.55 -5.56
CA GLY A 9 -3.69 -14.69 -5.97
C GLY A 9 -3.76 -13.31 -5.31
N VAL A 10 -4.94 -12.69 -5.31
CA VAL A 10 -5.17 -11.39 -4.63
C VAL A 10 -4.94 -11.50 -3.13
N ALA A 11 -5.43 -12.55 -2.49
CA ALA A 11 -5.23 -12.78 -1.06
C ALA A 11 -3.74 -12.94 -0.69
N ALA A 12 -2.98 -13.69 -1.49
CA ALA A 12 -1.54 -13.85 -1.30
C ALA A 12 -0.79 -12.52 -1.43
N VAL A 13 -1.12 -11.73 -2.45
CA VAL A 13 -0.54 -10.39 -2.67
C VAL A 13 -0.87 -9.46 -1.51
N LEU A 14 -2.12 -9.43 -1.03
CA LEU A 14 -2.53 -8.62 0.12
C LEU A 14 -1.81 -9.03 1.41
N THR A 15 -1.61 -10.33 1.61
CA THR A 15 -0.91 -10.85 2.79
C THR A 15 0.56 -10.43 2.78
N LEU A 16 1.25 -10.62 1.64
CA LEU A 16 2.63 -10.15 1.45
C LEU A 16 2.74 -8.64 1.65
N TYR A 17 1.83 -7.89 1.04
CA TYR A 17 1.77 -6.43 1.16
C TYR A 17 1.66 -5.99 2.63
N THR A 18 0.73 -6.60 3.37
CA THR A 18 0.50 -6.31 4.80
C THR A 18 1.74 -6.64 5.63
N GLY A 19 2.38 -7.78 5.38
CA GLY A 19 3.61 -8.17 6.07
C GLY A 19 4.77 -7.19 5.84
N VAL A 20 4.99 -6.78 4.59
CA VAL A 20 6.03 -5.80 4.24
C VAL A 20 5.73 -4.44 4.88
N PHE A 21 4.47 -4.00 4.87
CA PHE A 21 4.04 -2.75 5.49
C PHE A 21 4.30 -2.75 7.00
N LEU A 22 3.89 -3.82 7.71
CA LEU A 22 4.13 -3.97 9.14
C LEU A 22 5.63 -4.05 9.47
N ALA A 23 6.43 -4.75 8.66
CA ALA A 23 7.88 -4.81 8.84
C ALA A 23 8.54 -3.44 8.66
N ALA A 24 8.10 -2.64 7.69
CA ALA A 24 8.59 -1.29 7.48
C ALA A 24 8.23 -0.35 8.64
N LEU A 25 7.01 -0.47 9.17
CA LEU A 25 6.58 0.24 10.38
C LEU A 25 7.42 -0.16 11.60
N ALA A 26 7.55 -1.46 11.87
CA ALA A 26 8.35 -1.97 12.98
C ALA A 26 9.81 -1.50 12.88
N THR A 27 10.41 -1.53 11.69
CA THR A 27 11.77 -1.04 11.47
C THR A 27 11.89 0.46 11.73
N CYS A 28 10.94 1.27 11.25
CA CYS A 28 10.93 2.71 11.53
C CYS A 28 10.66 3.05 13.01
N LEU A 29 9.93 2.19 13.72
CA LEU A 29 9.64 2.39 15.14
C LEU A 29 10.80 1.95 16.03
N SER A 30 11.50 0.88 15.67
CA SER A 30 12.65 0.33 16.39
C SER A 30 13.95 1.12 16.15
N ASP A 31 14.05 1.85 15.04
CA ASP A 31 15.20 2.72 14.76
C ASP A 31 15.13 4.00 15.61
N SER A 32 15.79 3.96 16.76
CA SER A 32 15.92 5.06 17.71
C SER A 32 16.95 6.12 17.28
N SER A 33 17.71 5.89 16.19
CA SER A 33 18.74 6.83 15.72
C SER A 33 18.17 7.96 14.85
N ARG A 34 16.92 7.85 14.39
CA ARG A 34 16.27 8.89 13.57
C ARG A 34 15.72 10.01 14.45
N THR A 35 16.14 11.23 14.17
CA THR A 35 15.50 12.45 14.70
C THR A 35 13.99 12.40 14.43
N ALA A 36 13.19 12.85 15.41
CA ALA A 36 11.73 12.67 15.41
C ALA A 36 11.05 13.13 14.10
N GLY A 37 11.51 14.23 13.50
CA GLY A 37 11.01 14.71 12.21
C GLY A 37 11.30 13.77 11.03
N ARG A 38 12.46 13.11 11.01
CA ARG A 38 12.82 12.15 9.96
C ARG A 38 12.04 10.85 10.09
N ARG A 39 11.78 10.41 11.33
CA ARG A 39 10.90 9.26 11.63
C ARG A 39 9.45 9.54 11.20
N ALA A 40 8.92 10.73 11.49
CA ALA A 40 7.59 11.14 11.04
C ALA A 40 7.48 11.18 9.51
N GLY A 41 8.50 11.68 8.80
CA GLY A 41 8.53 11.67 7.34
C GLY A 41 8.50 10.25 6.74
N TRP A 42 9.26 9.30 7.31
CA TRP A 42 9.23 7.91 6.87
C TRP A 42 7.89 7.22 7.15
N LEU A 43 7.28 7.46 8.30
CA LEU A 43 5.94 6.96 8.61
C LEU A 43 4.89 7.50 7.64
N ALA A 44 4.93 8.81 7.36
CA ALA A 44 4.04 9.44 6.39
C ALA A 44 4.23 8.82 4.99
N ALA A 45 5.46 8.61 4.54
CA ALA A 45 5.72 7.97 3.25
C ALA A 45 5.19 6.53 3.19
N ILE A 46 5.42 5.72 4.23
CA ILE A 46 4.94 4.33 4.32
C ILE A 46 3.41 4.27 4.21
N VAL A 47 2.70 5.22 4.83
CA VAL A 47 1.23 5.29 4.81
C VAL A 47 0.68 5.89 3.51
N VAL A 48 1.36 6.87 2.92
CA VAL A 48 0.87 7.59 1.73
C VAL A 48 1.04 6.75 0.47
N ILE A 49 2.16 6.04 0.29
CA ILE A 49 2.44 5.18 -0.88
C ILE A 49 1.27 4.22 -1.22
N PRO A 50 0.68 3.45 -0.27
CA PRO A 50 -0.50 2.61 -0.53
C PRO A 50 -1.67 3.34 -1.16
N VAL A 51 -1.86 4.59 -0.76
CA VAL A 51 -3.05 5.38 -1.04
C VAL A 51 -2.90 6.13 -2.36
N VAL A 52 -1.68 6.55 -2.74
CA VAL A 52 -1.44 7.29 -4.00
C VAL A 52 -1.91 6.50 -5.21
N GLY A 53 -1.65 5.19 -5.30
CA GLY A 53 -2.09 4.37 -6.44
C GLY A 53 -3.61 4.39 -6.66
N PRO A 54 -4.42 4.02 -5.64
CA PRO A 54 -5.87 4.15 -5.68
C PRO A 54 -6.36 5.59 -5.92
N LEU A 55 -5.71 6.59 -5.31
CA LEU A 55 -6.08 7.99 -5.47
C LEU A 55 -5.87 8.46 -6.92
N VAL A 56 -4.72 8.13 -7.51
CA VAL A 56 -4.39 8.43 -8.91
C VAL A 56 -5.35 7.72 -9.85
N TRP A 57 -5.75 6.48 -9.55
CA TRP A 57 -6.76 5.76 -10.33
C TRP A 57 -8.15 6.42 -10.23
N LEU A 58 -8.56 6.86 -9.04
CA LEU A 58 -9.83 7.57 -8.83
C LEU A 58 -9.84 8.94 -9.52
N LEU A 59 -8.75 9.70 -9.41
CA LEU A 59 -8.63 11.06 -9.95
C LEU A 59 -8.35 11.07 -11.46
N GLY A 60 -7.59 10.10 -11.98
CA GLY A 60 -7.28 9.94 -13.39
C GLY A 60 -8.43 9.34 -14.22
N GLY A 61 -9.50 8.90 -13.55
CA GLY A 61 -10.67 8.31 -14.18
C GLY A 61 -10.47 6.84 -14.54
N ARG A 62 -11.50 6.03 -14.26
CA ARG A 62 -11.59 4.63 -14.68
C ARG A 62 -11.51 4.56 -16.22
N PRO A 63 -10.50 3.89 -16.82
CA PRO A 63 -10.35 3.84 -18.28
C PRO A 63 -11.50 3.15 -19.05
N ASN A 64 -12.61 2.75 -18.44
CA ASN A 64 -13.77 2.13 -19.09
C ASN A 64 -15.06 2.30 -18.26
N GLY A 65 -15.40 3.53 -17.87
CA GLY A 65 -16.63 3.83 -17.14
C GLY A 65 -17.83 4.28 -17.98
N GLN A 66 -17.70 4.46 -19.30
CA GLN A 66 -18.76 5.13 -20.06
C GLN A 66 -18.76 4.77 -21.56
N ARG A 67 -19.33 3.61 -21.90
CA ARG A 67 -20.20 3.48 -23.07
C ARG A 67 -21.39 2.59 -22.70
N ALA A 68 -22.56 3.11 -23.08
CA ALA A 68 -23.90 2.60 -22.92
C ALA A 68 -24.08 1.12 -23.30
#